data_AF-A0A1I6YF23-F1
#
_entry.id   AF-A0A1I6YF23-F1
#
_cell.length_a   1.000
_cell.length_b   1.000
_cell.length_c   1.000
_cell.angle_alpha   90.00
_cell.angle_beta   90.00
_cell.angle_gamma   90.00
#
_symmetry.space_group_name_H-M   'P 1'
#
loop_
_entity.id
_entity.type
_entity.pdbx_description
1 polymer ?
#
loop_
_entity_poly.entity_id
_entity_poly.type
_entity_poly.pdbx_seq_one_letter_code
_entity_poly.pdbx_strand_id
1 'polypeptide(L)'
;MIPEVFISYTLSTLDKLVDYVNNESKEKAFVKSTMKEALLGCCVDWKTRSYFTSTKDSDAKLKRYAEMLNTVSVKFHTADMLNIHLCERIWECTKKMVEIADEPKHQDNTGDPYEQVTELLFTDLKHIYEDFDELYEAA
;
A
#
# COMPACT_ATOMS: atom_id res chain seq x y z
N MET A 1 9.50 -9.07 -12.82
CA MET A 1 8.47 -9.69 -11.94
C MET A 1 7.17 -8.98 -12.26
N ILE A 2 6.12 -9.70 -12.66
CA ILE A 2 4.83 -9.07 -13.01
C ILE A 2 4.21 -8.54 -11.70
N PRO A 3 3.81 -7.26 -11.61
CA PRO A 3 3.29 -6.66 -10.37
C PRO A 3 2.10 -7.40 -9.74
N GLU A 4 1.30 -8.11 -10.55
CA GLU A 4 0.19 -8.93 -10.07
C GLU A 4 0.65 -10.17 -9.27
N VAL A 5 1.80 -10.75 -9.63
CA VAL A 5 2.39 -11.88 -8.90
C VAL A 5 2.82 -11.42 -7.51
N PHE A 6 3.26 -10.17 -7.37
CA PHE A 6 3.71 -9.60 -6.11
C PHE A 6 2.57 -9.40 -5.11
N ILE A 7 1.47 -8.74 -5.51
CA ILE A 7 0.31 -8.50 -4.63
C ILE A 7 -0.28 -9.84 -4.16
N SER A 8 -0.45 -10.79 -5.08
CA SER A 8 -0.97 -12.12 -4.74
C SER A 8 -0.02 -12.90 -3.81
N TYR A 9 1.29 -12.73 -3.97
CA TYR A 9 2.29 -13.36 -3.11
C TYR A 9 2.21 -12.81 -1.67
N THR A 10 2.17 -11.49 -1.49
CA THR A 10 2.07 -10.84 -0.18
C THR A 10 0.83 -11.30 0.57
N LEU A 11 -0.33 -11.31 -0.08
CA LEU A 11 -1.59 -11.77 0.52
C LEU A 11 -1.54 -13.25 0.92
N SER A 12 -1.02 -14.12 0.05
CA SER A 12 -0.88 -15.56 0.34
C SER A 12 0.15 -15.87 1.43
N THR A 13 1.15 -15.00 1.60
CA THR A 13 2.19 -15.11 2.63
C THR A 13 1.61 -14.74 3.98
N LEU A 14 0.77 -13.69 4.04
CA LEU A 14 0.03 -13.30 5.24
C LEU A 14 -0.90 -14.40 5.78
N ASP A 15 -1.55 -15.17 4.90
CA ASP A 15 -2.46 -16.26 5.33
C ASP A 15 -1.72 -17.43 5.99
N LYS A 16 -0.42 -17.59 5.73
CA LYS A 16 0.40 -18.70 6.26
C LYS A 16 1.17 -18.35 7.54
N LEU A 17 1.14 -17.09 7.97
CA LEU A 17 2.07 -16.56 8.97
C LEU A 17 1.50 -16.32 10.36
N VAL A 18 0.22 -16.67 10.58
CA VAL A 18 -0.38 -16.73 11.92
C VAL A 18 0.27 -17.84 12.78
N ASP A 19 0.99 -18.80 12.17
CA ASP A 19 1.58 -19.95 12.88
C ASP A 19 3.05 -19.76 13.32
N TYR A 20 3.71 -18.64 13.04
CA TYR A 20 5.16 -18.48 13.29
C TYR A 20 5.54 -17.66 14.55
N VAL A 21 4.67 -17.60 15.55
CA VAL A 21 4.87 -16.72 16.72
C VAL A 21 5.50 -17.50 17.89
N ASN A 22 6.82 -17.35 18.06
CA ASN A 22 7.53 -17.64 19.32
C ASN A 22 8.82 -16.80 19.50
N ASN A 23 9.08 -15.80 18.64
CA ASN A 23 10.27 -14.94 18.75
C ASN A 23 9.98 -13.51 18.26
N GLU A 24 9.88 -12.59 19.21
CA GLU A 24 9.53 -11.16 19.02
C GLU A 24 10.46 -10.43 18.02
N SER A 25 11.76 -10.75 18.00
CA SER A 25 12.70 -10.12 17.06
C SER A 25 12.42 -10.52 15.61
N LYS A 26 12.06 -11.79 15.38
CA LYS A 26 11.73 -12.29 14.04
C LYS A 26 10.39 -11.73 13.56
N GLU A 27 9.45 -11.59 14.48
CA GLU A 27 8.15 -10.98 14.24
C GLU A 27 8.28 -9.52 13.81
N LYS A 28 9.01 -8.70 14.58
CA LYS A 28 9.26 -7.29 14.21
C LYS A 28 9.94 -7.16 12.85
N ALA A 29 10.99 -7.94 12.59
CA ALA A 29 11.68 -7.92 11.31
C ALA A 29 10.75 -8.32 10.14
N PHE A 30 9.90 -9.31 10.36
CA PHE A 30 8.93 -9.77 9.36
C PHE A 30 7.87 -8.71 9.05
N VAL A 31 7.29 -8.09 10.09
CA VAL A 31 6.28 -7.02 9.94
C VAL A 31 6.88 -5.84 9.18
N LYS A 32 8.06 -5.38 9.61
CA LYS A 32 8.79 -4.29 8.93
C LYS A 32 9.05 -4.60 7.47
N SER A 33 9.59 -5.79 7.16
CA SER A 33 9.88 -6.19 5.78
C SER A 33 8.60 -6.21 4.93
N THR A 34 7.56 -6.88 5.42
CA THR A 34 6.29 -7.04 4.69
C THR A 34 5.62 -5.71 4.40
N MET A 35 5.56 -4.82 5.40
CA MET A 35 4.96 -3.49 5.24
C MET A 35 5.77 -2.61 4.28
N LYS A 36 7.10 -2.55 4.44
CA LYS A 36 7.97 -1.79 3.56
C LYS A 36 7.92 -2.30 2.12
N GLU A 37 7.90 -3.61 1.94
CA GLU A 37 7.73 -4.24 0.63
C GLU A 37 6.39 -3.87 -0.01
N ALA A 38 5.29 -3.89 0.74
CA ALA A 38 3.98 -3.49 0.23
C ALA A 38 3.96 -2.00 -0.19
N LEU A 39 4.46 -1.10 0.66
CA LEU A 39 4.53 0.34 0.39
C LEU A 39 5.43 0.65 -0.82
N LEU A 40 6.63 0.08 -0.86
CA LEU A 40 7.58 0.28 -1.94
C LEU A 40 7.07 -0.33 -3.25
N GLY A 41 6.45 -1.51 -3.18
CA GLY A 41 5.85 -2.19 -4.32
C GLY A 41 4.80 -1.32 -5.01
N CYS A 42 3.91 -0.69 -4.24
CA CYS A 42 2.95 0.29 -4.76
C CYS A 42 3.64 1.48 -5.45
N CYS A 43 4.65 2.08 -4.80
CA CYS A 43 5.36 3.23 -5.34
C CYS A 43 6.11 2.91 -6.65
N VAL A 44 6.76 1.75 -6.72
CA VAL A 44 7.51 1.31 -7.90
C VAL A 44 6.56 0.96 -9.04
N ASP A 45 5.51 0.18 -8.77
CA ASP A 45 4.52 -0.20 -9.79
C ASP A 45 3.89 1.05 -10.41
N TRP A 46 3.52 2.04 -9.59
CA TRP A 46 2.95 3.30 -10.06
C TRP A 46 3.95 4.20 -10.82
N LYS A 47 5.23 4.20 -10.46
CA LYS A 47 6.25 4.93 -11.24
C LYS A 47 6.46 4.33 -12.63
N THR A 48 6.25 3.02 -12.77
CA THR A 48 6.31 2.33 -14.05
C THR A 48 4.97 2.30 -14.79
N ARG A 49 4.00 3.15 -14.40
CA ARG A 49 2.64 3.21 -14.97
C ARG A 49 2.52 3.54 -16.46
N SER A 50 3.63 3.79 -17.16
CA SER A 50 3.63 4.01 -18.62
C SER A 50 3.02 2.83 -19.42
N TYR A 51 2.75 1.71 -18.75
CA TYR A 51 2.02 0.56 -19.27
C TYR A 51 0.49 0.60 -19.08
N PHE A 52 -0.08 1.59 -18.38
CA PHE A 52 -1.54 1.69 -18.21
C PHE A 52 -2.16 2.43 -19.40
N THR A 53 -2.94 1.69 -20.18
CA THR A 53 -3.52 2.16 -21.44
C THR A 53 -4.82 2.94 -21.27
N SER A 54 -5.39 2.95 -20.06
CA SER A 54 -6.64 3.66 -19.75
C SER A 54 -6.72 4.12 -18.28
N THR A 55 -7.56 5.13 -18.00
CA THR A 55 -7.90 5.56 -16.63
C THR A 55 -8.52 4.41 -15.84
N LYS A 56 -9.38 3.60 -16.47
CA LYS A 56 -10.00 2.43 -15.84
C LYS A 56 -8.98 1.42 -15.32
N ASP A 57 -7.89 1.18 -16.06
CA ASP A 57 -6.81 0.29 -15.60
C ASP A 57 -6.06 0.89 -14.40
N SER A 58 -5.89 2.21 -14.40
CA SER A 58 -5.26 2.95 -13.31
C SER A 58 -6.14 2.95 -12.06
N ASP A 59 -7.45 3.15 -12.19
CA ASP A 59 -8.42 3.08 -11.09
C ASP A 59 -8.46 1.68 -10.46
N ALA A 60 -8.48 0.64 -11.31
CA ALA A 60 -8.42 -0.75 -10.86
C ALA A 60 -7.12 -1.03 -10.09
N LYS A 61 -6.01 -0.42 -10.50
CA LYS A 61 -4.72 -0.52 -9.79
C LYS A 61 -4.74 0.20 -8.45
N LEU A 62 -5.24 1.44 -8.38
CA LEU A 62 -5.40 2.18 -7.13
C LEU A 62 -6.24 1.38 -6.12
N LYS A 63 -7.37 0.81 -6.55
CA LYS A 63 -8.22 -0.04 -5.72
C LYS A 63 -7.48 -1.27 -5.19
N ARG A 64 -6.70 -1.94 -6.04
CA ARG A 64 -5.89 -3.10 -5.63
C ARG A 64 -4.79 -2.74 -4.63
N TYR A 65 -4.12 -1.59 -4.80
CA TYR A 65 -3.13 -1.13 -3.82
C TYR A 65 -3.78 -0.80 -2.48
N ALA A 66 -4.93 -0.13 -2.51
CA ALA A 66 -5.71 0.18 -1.31
C ALA A 66 -6.11 -1.09 -0.56
N GLU A 67 -6.63 -2.09 -1.27
CA GLU A 67 -7.02 -3.39 -0.70
C GLU A 67 -5.82 -4.11 -0.07
N MET A 68 -4.69 -4.18 -0.77
CA MET A 68 -3.48 -4.82 -0.26
C MET A 68 -2.97 -4.12 1.01
N LEU A 69 -2.74 -2.80 0.96
CA LEU A 69 -2.21 -2.04 2.08
C LEU A 69 -3.15 -2.07 3.28
N ASN A 70 -4.46 -1.98 3.06
CA ASN A 70 -5.45 -2.08 4.12
C ASN A 70 -5.45 -3.48 4.74
N THR A 71 -5.42 -4.53 3.92
CA THR A 71 -5.39 -5.92 4.42
C THR A 71 -4.15 -6.20 5.26
N VAL A 72 -2.97 -5.80 4.79
CA VAL A 72 -1.71 -6.03 5.51
C VAL A 72 -1.70 -5.25 6.83
N SER A 73 -2.05 -3.96 6.80
CA SER A 73 -2.07 -3.12 8.00
C SER A 73 -3.08 -3.59 9.03
N VAL A 74 -4.31 -3.94 8.63
CA VAL A 74 -5.32 -4.50 9.55
C VAL A 74 -4.85 -5.82 10.16
N LYS A 75 -4.28 -6.73 9.36
CA LYS A 75 -3.78 -8.01 9.87
C LYS A 75 -2.69 -7.83 10.93
N PHE A 76 -1.72 -6.93 10.70
CA PHE A 76 -0.68 -6.69 11.70
C PHE A 76 -1.17 -5.90 12.90
N HIS A 77 -2.08 -4.94 12.71
CA HIS A 77 -2.67 -4.19 13.81
C HIS A 77 -3.48 -5.08 14.75
N THR A 78 -4.35 -5.93 14.20
CA THR A 78 -5.19 -6.86 14.98
C THR A 78 -4.40 -7.94 15.71
N ALA A 79 -3.13 -8.14 15.33
CA ALA A 79 -2.19 -9.01 16.02
C ALA A 79 -1.27 -8.25 17.01
N ASP A 80 -1.55 -6.97 17.28
CA ASP A 80 -0.74 -6.07 18.13
C ASP A 80 0.71 -5.87 17.64
N MET A 81 0.96 -6.10 16.34
CA MET A 81 2.30 -6.04 15.73
C MET A 81 2.59 -4.73 15.00
N LEU A 82 1.58 -3.90 14.78
CA LEU A 82 1.67 -2.60 14.11
C LEU A 82 0.88 -1.56 14.89
N ASN A 83 1.52 -0.44 15.23
CA ASN A 83 0.89 0.59 16.03
C ASN A 83 -0.23 1.33 15.26
N ILE A 84 -1.18 1.85 16.02
CA ILE A 84 -2.39 2.47 15.45
C ILE A 84 -2.06 3.71 14.61
N HIS A 85 -1.10 4.54 15.01
CA HIS A 85 -0.75 5.77 14.30
C HIS A 85 -0.21 5.48 12.89
N LEU A 86 0.65 4.46 12.76
CA LEU A 86 1.16 4.03 11.48
C LEU A 86 0.04 3.40 10.62
N CYS A 87 -0.89 2.65 11.24
CA CYS A 87 -2.06 2.14 10.54
C CYS A 87 -2.96 3.25 10.01
N GLU A 88 -3.25 4.26 10.83
CA GLU A 88 -4.07 5.42 10.44
C GLU A 88 -3.45 6.15 9.24
N ARG A 89 -2.14 6.41 9.24
CA ARG A 89 -1.45 7.02 8.08
C ARG A 89 -1.58 6.18 6.82
N ILE A 90 -1.47 4.85 6.94
CA ILE A 90 -1.65 3.95 5.80
C ILE A 90 -3.11 3.98 5.32
N TRP A 91 -4.08 3.94 6.24
CA TRP A 91 -5.51 3.96 5.93
C TRP A 91 -5.96 5.28 5.30
N GLU A 92 -5.36 6.40 5.69
CA GLU A 92 -5.57 7.68 5.01
C GLU A 92 -5.14 7.61 3.54
N CYS A 93 -3.99 7.01 3.25
CA CYS A 93 -3.54 6.78 1.87
C CYS A 93 -4.46 5.82 1.11
N THR A 94 -4.88 4.70 1.72
CA THR A 94 -5.78 3.74 1.05
C THR A 94 -7.16 4.34 0.78
N LYS A 95 -7.67 5.18 1.69
CA LYS A 95 -8.91 5.93 1.49
C LYS A 95 -8.79 6.90 0.31
N LYS A 96 -7.72 7.70 0.26
CA LYS A 96 -7.45 8.60 -0.89
C LYS A 96 -7.35 7.82 -2.20
N MET A 97 -6.71 6.66 -2.22
CA MET A 97 -6.64 5.79 -3.42
C MET A 97 -8.02 5.40 -3.93
N VAL A 98 -8.92 5.00 -3.02
CA VAL A 98 -10.31 4.63 -3.36
C VAL A 98 -11.10 5.85 -3.83
N GLU A 99 -10.99 6.98 -3.12
CA GLU A 99 -11.65 8.23 -3.49
C GLU A 99 -11.25 8.70 -4.90
N ILE A 100 -9.95 8.67 -5.23
CA ILE A 100 -9.47 9.02 -6.58
C ILE A 100 -10.06 8.08 -7.65
N ALA A 101 -10.14 6.78 -7.33
CA ALA A 101 -10.62 5.74 -8.26
C ALA A 101 -12.15 5.64 -8.38
N ASP A 102 -12.89 6.20 -7.42
CA ASP A 102 -14.36 6.27 -7.41
C ASP A 102 -14.89 7.66 -7.79
N GLU A 103 -14.03 8.68 -7.77
CA GLU A 103 -14.39 10.01 -8.24
C GLU A 103 -14.83 9.92 -9.72
N PRO A 104 -15.99 10.51 -10.08
CA PRO A 104 -16.47 10.55 -11.45
C PRO A 104 -15.62 11.50 -12.28
N LYS A 105 -14.36 11.13 -12.57
CA LYS A 105 -13.43 11.88 -13.40
C LYS A 105 -13.53 11.39 -14.84
N HIS A 106 -14.31 12.17 -15.61
CA HIS A 106 -14.30 12.35 -17.06
C HIS A 106 -13.82 11.16 -17.90
N GLN A 107 -14.78 10.46 -18.50
CA GLN A 107 -14.60 9.36 -19.47
C GLN A 107 -13.64 9.67 -20.64
N ASP A 108 -13.17 10.92 -20.81
CA ASP A 108 -12.36 11.35 -21.95
C ASP A 108 -11.09 12.17 -21.61
N ASN A 109 -10.77 12.47 -20.34
CA ASN A 109 -9.62 13.33 -20.00
C ASN A 109 -8.64 12.65 -19.04
N THR A 110 -7.69 11.88 -19.59
CA THR A 110 -6.36 11.73 -18.98
C THR A 110 -5.67 13.10 -19.02
N GLY A 111 -6.04 13.99 -18.10
CA GLY A 111 -5.49 15.32 -17.96
C GLY A 111 -4.59 15.45 -16.73
N ASP A 112 -3.83 16.54 -16.72
CA ASP A 112 -2.95 17.04 -15.66
C ASP A 112 -3.51 16.87 -14.21
N PRO A 113 -4.82 17.06 -13.92
CA PRO A 113 -5.32 16.93 -12.54
C PRO A 113 -5.30 15.50 -11.97
N TYR A 114 -5.51 14.46 -12.79
CA TYR A 114 -5.46 13.07 -12.30
C TYR A 114 -4.01 12.68 -11.96
N GLU A 115 -3.09 13.09 -12.83
CA GLU A 115 -1.66 12.87 -12.62
C GLU A 115 -1.16 13.62 -11.37
N GLN A 116 -1.51 14.91 -11.21
CA GLN A 116 -1.13 15.68 -10.03
C GLN A 116 -1.64 15.06 -8.71
N VAL A 117 -2.92 14.68 -8.66
CA VAL A 117 -3.50 14.12 -7.42
C VAL A 117 -2.90 12.77 -7.08
N THR A 118 -2.63 11.93 -8.09
CA THR A 118 -1.96 10.64 -7.86
C THR A 118 -0.47 10.82 -7.52
N GLU A 119 0.24 11.78 -8.10
CA GLU A 119 1.63 12.08 -7.74
C GLU A 119 1.77 12.53 -6.28
N LEU A 120 0.86 13.38 -5.80
CA LEU A 120 0.80 13.77 -4.39
C LEU A 120 0.55 12.56 -3.50
N LEU A 121 -0.41 11.71 -3.85
CA LEU A 121 -0.71 10.47 -3.11
C LEU A 121 0.51 9.55 -2.99
N PHE A 122 1.23 9.30 -4.10
CA PHE A 122 2.40 8.42 -4.07
C PHE A 122 3.64 9.08 -3.47
N THR A 123 3.68 10.41 -3.38
CA THR A 123 4.66 11.15 -2.58
C THR A 123 4.40 10.94 -1.09
N ASP A 124 3.15 11.09 -0.65
CA ASP A 124 2.74 10.79 0.73
C ASP A 124 3.09 9.34 1.11
N LEU A 125 2.76 8.38 0.24
CA LEU A 125 3.05 6.96 0.46
C LEU A 125 4.56 6.68 0.57
N LYS A 126 5.36 7.37 -0.26
CA LYS A 126 6.82 7.27 -0.23
C LYS A 126 7.39 7.81 1.07
N HIS A 127 6.85 8.90 1.61
CA HIS A 127 7.27 9.41 2.92
C HIS A 127 6.93 8.45 4.05
N ILE A 128 5.76 7.79 4.04
CA ILE A 128 5.46 6.73 5.01
C ILE A 128 6.48 5.60 4.94
N TYR A 129 6.92 5.22 3.73
CA TYR A 129 7.96 4.21 3.55
C TYR A 129 9.34 4.66 4.08
N GLU A 130 9.74 5.90 3.78
CA GLU A 130 11.02 6.47 4.19
C GLU A 130 11.11 6.61 5.72
N ASP A 131 10.03 7.07 6.34
CA ASP A 131 9.93 7.30 7.78
C ASP A 131 9.49 6.03 8.55
N PHE A 132 9.28 4.90 7.87
CA PHE A 132 8.57 3.75 8.44
C PHE A 132 9.20 3.25 9.74
N ASP A 133 10.53 3.15 9.82
CA ASP A 133 11.19 2.64 11.02
C ASP A 133 11.00 3.58 12.22
N GLU A 134 11.05 4.89 11.99
CA GLU A 134 10.82 5.87 13.04
C GLU A 134 9.38 5.81 13.52
N LEU A 135 8.42 5.74 12.59
CA LEU A 135 6.99 5.62 12.90
C LEU A 135 6.63 4.31 13.59
N TYR A 136 7.34 3.23 13.26
CA TYR A 136 7.11 1.91 13.85
C TYR A 136 7.56 1.86 15.32
N GLU A 137 8.71 2.49 15.64
CA GLU A 137 9.30 2.51 16.98
C GLU A 137 8.78 3.64 17.87
N ALA A 138 8.08 4.64 17.31
CA ALA A 138 7.53 5.77 18.05
C ALA A 138 6.29 5.43 18.91
N ALA A 139 5.93 4.16 19.03
CA ALA A 139 4.73 3.67 19.70
C ALA A 139 5.04 2.91 21.00
#